data_AF-A0A3Q3N885-F1
#
_entry.id   AF-A0A3Q3N885-F1
#
_cell.length_a   1.000
_cell.length_b   1.000
_cell.length_c   1.000
_cell.angle_alpha   90.00
_cell.angle_beta   90.00
_cell.angle_gamma   90.00
#
_symmetry.space_group_name_H-M   'P 1'
#
loop_
_entity.id
_entity.type
_entity.pdbx_description
1 polymer ?
#
loop_
_entity_poly.entity_id
_entity_poly.type
_entity_poly.pdbx_seq_one_letter_code
_entity_poly.pdbx_strand_id
1 'polypeptide(L)'
;LMSHRELNLLRAFDKMWHEGLTYRLLDCNLQLPKQTAVLLNSFLNQREIAVRVGSSTSTRFTPEAGVPQGSAFSNLLFLIYISDIYYPPRGEGQVSQFADDLCYWASSKNPLYAGKKLQRSINEIKELANMWRVKINPSKTQCVLFSKHPCKNKNETINLKLYGEHPQSYIRPLFEYAMPAWCNVGVPPVKLLISVNNVQSF
;
A
#
# COMPACT_ATOMS: atom_id res chain seq x y z
N LEU A 1 2.58 6.89 22.29
CA LEU A 1 3.74 7.50 21.58
C LEU A 1 3.60 7.19 20.08
N MET A 2 2.68 7.90 19.44
CA MET A 2 2.45 7.90 17.98
C MET A 2 3.26 9.05 17.40
N SER A 3 4.40 8.77 16.77
CA SER A 3 5.20 9.81 16.09
C SER A 3 6.07 9.28 14.94
N HIS A 4 6.10 7.97 14.70
CA HIS A 4 7.00 7.38 13.68
C HIS A 4 6.29 6.89 12.40
N ARG A 5 4.98 7.15 12.24
CA ARG A 5 4.20 6.68 11.07
C ARG A 5 4.11 7.67 9.92
N GLU A 6 4.23 8.98 10.18
CA GLU A 6 4.03 10.02 9.14
C GLU A 6 5.19 10.16 8.13
N LEU A 7 6.37 9.59 8.42
CA LEU A 7 7.61 9.90 7.67
C LEU A 7 7.69 9.29 6.25
N ASN A 8 6.82 8.36 5.86
CA ASN A 8 6.93 7.73 4.53
C ASN A 8 5.93 8.24 3.49
N LEU A 9 4.77 8.75 3.90
CA LEU A 9 3.77 9.29 2.97
C LEU A 9 4.27 10.54 2.26
N LEU A 10 4.90 11.44 3.01
CA LEU A 10 5.52 12.66 2.49
C LEU A 10 6.52 12.34 1.35
N ARG A 11 7.35 11.30 1.54
CA ARG A 11 8.29 10.85 0.51
C ARG A 11 7.60 10.21 -0.69
N ALA A 12 6.42 9.61 -0.51
CA ALA A 12 5.65 9.03 -1.61
C ALA A 12 5.05 10.13 -2.50
N PHE A 13 4.59 11.25 -1.90
CA PHE A 13 4.11 12.41 -2.64
C PHE A 13 5.20 13.03 -3.51
N ASP A 14 6.46 13.05 -3.08
CA ASP A 14 7.58 13.63 -3.83
C ASP A 14 8.02 12.79 -5.04
N LYS A 15 7.58 11.53 -5.11
CA LYS A 15 8.08 10.53 -6.08
C LYS A 15 7.00 9.94 -6.99
N MET A 16 5.78 10.48 -6.95
CA MET A 16 4.71 9.99 -7.83
C MET A 16 5.05 10.19 -9.31
N TRP A 17 4.94 9.11 -10.08
CA TRP A 17 5.23 9.12 -11.51
C TRP A 17 4.12 9.83 -12.29
N HIS A 18 4.42 11.01 -12.81
CA HIS A 18 3.44 11.85 -13.50
C HIS A 18 2.81 11.16 -14.70
N GLU A 19 3.59 10.52 -15.56
CA GLU A 19 3.07 9.86 -16.76
C GLU A 19 2.11 8.71 -16.42
N GLY A 20 2.46 7.90 -15.41
CA GLY A 20 1.59 6.83 -14.92
C GLY A 20 0.28 7.38 -14.34
N LEU A 21 0.35 8.47 -13.58
CA LEU A 21 -0.83 9.14 -13.03
C LEU A 21 -1.69 9.77 -14.14
N THR A 22 -1.09 10.37 -15.16
CA THR A 22 -1.80 10.89 -16.34
C THR A 22 -2.50 9.77 -17.10
N TYR A 23 -1.81 8.65 -17.33
CA TYR A 23 -2.41 7.45 -17.91
C TYR A 23 -3.63 6.99 -17.10
N ARG A 24 -3.50 6.97 -15.77
CA ARG A 24 -4.58 6.58 -14.86
C ARG A 24 -5.77 7.53 -14.89
N LEU A 25 -5.54 8.84 -14.94
CA LEU A 25 -6.60 9.85 -15.01
C LEU A 25 -7.39 9.76 -16.31
N LEU A 26 -6.76 9.27 -17.38
CA LEU A 26 -7.38 9.06 -18.68
C LEU A 26 -7.97 7.65 -18.86
N ASP A 27 -7.81 6.77 -17.87
CA ASP A 27 -8.35 5.41 -17.91
C ASP A 27 -9.88 5.44 -17.81
N CYS A 28 -10.55 4.87 -18.81
CA CYS A 28 -12.00 4.75 -18.87
C CYS A 28 -12.58 3.97 -17.67
N ASN A 29 -11.80 3.06 -17.06
CA ASN A 29 -12.25 2.28 -15.90
C ASN A 29 -12.51 3.15 -14.66
N LEU A 30 -11.83 4.30 -14.56
CA LEU A 30 -11.99 5.23 -13.45
C LEU A 30 -13.29 6.06 -13.56
N GLN A 31 -13.92 6.08 -14.75
CA GLN A 31 -15.18 6.78 -15.04
C GLN A 31 -15.18 8.26 -14.63
N LEU A 32 -14.01 8.91 -14.65
CA LEU A 32 -13.91 10.35 -14.40
C LEU A 32 -14.44 11.13 -15.60
N PRO A 33 -15.23 12.19 -15.38
CA PRO A 33 -15.56 13.14 -16.45
C PRO A 33 -14.26 13.69 -17.06
N LYS A 34 -14.23 13.79 -18.40
CA LYS A 34 -13.03 14.22 -19.14
C LYS A 34 -12.48 15.56 -18.65
N GLN A 35 -13.36 16.50 -18.32
CA GLN A 35 -12.99 17.82 -17.81
C GLN A 35 -12.28 17.73 -16.45
N THR A 36 -12.73 16.82 -15.57
CA THR A 36 -12.10 16.57 -14.27
C THR A 36 -10.73 15.94 -14.46
N ALA A 37 -10.58 14.97 -15.36
CA ALA A 37 -9.28 14.38 -15.69
C ALA A 37 -8.29 15.43 -16.22
N VAL A 38 -8.74 16.33 -17.10
CA VAL A 38 -7.91 17.43 -17.63
C VAL A 38 -7.50 18.41 -16.51
N LEU A 39 -8.42 18.76 -15.60
CA LEU A 39 -8.13 19.63 -14.46
C LEU A 39 -7.11 19.00 -13.49
N LEU A 40 -7.27 17.71 -13.19
CA LEU A 40 -6.33 16.98 -12.35
C LEU A 40 -4.96 16.84 -13.03
N ASN A 41 -4.93 16.66 -14.34
CA ASN A 41 -3.70 16.60 -15.12
C ASN A 41 -3.00 17.96 -15.21
N SER A 42 -3.73 19.08 -15.30
CA SER A 42 -3.12 20.42 -15.29
C SER A 42 -2.49 20.75 -13.93
N PHE A 43 -2.97 20.14 -12.84
CA PHE A 43 -2.36 20.25 -11.52
C PHE A 43 -0.96 19.61 -11.44
N LEU A 44 -0.63 18.69 -12.35
CA LEU A 44 0.67 18.00 -12.40
C LEU A 44 1.65 18.71 -13.32
N ASN A 45 1.19 19.15 -14.49
CA ASN A 45 2.02 19.63 -15.60
C ASN A 45 2.43 21.11 -15.50
N GLN A 46 3.54 21.46 -16.16
CA GLN A 46 4.03 22.85 -16.32
C GLN A 46 4.24 23.61 -15.01
N ARG A 47 4.64 22.89 -13.95
CA ARG A 47 4.95 23.50 -12.66
C ARG A 47 6.44 23.74 -12.53
N GLU A 48 6.82 24.96 -12.21
CA GLU A 48 8.17 25.31 -11.82
C GLU A 48 8.26 25.49 -10.30
N ILE A 49 9.30 24.94 -9.69
CA ILE A 49 9.61 25.15 -8.28
C ILE A 49 11.01 25.74 -8.12
N ALA A 50 11.21 26.48 -7.03
CA ALA A 50 12.50 26.99 -6.61
C ALA A 50 12.61 26.88 -5.08
N VAL A 51 13.82 26.63 -4.58
CA VAL A 51 14.10 26.49 -3.16
C VAL A 51 14.71 27.79 -2.64
N ARG A 52 14.17 28.33 -1.54
CA ARG A 52 14.71 29.52 -0.88
C ARG A 52 15.32 29.14 0.47
N VAL A 53 16.58 29.51 0.68
CA VAL A 53 17.31 29.35 1.95
C VAL A 53 17.83 30.71 2.38
N GLY A 54 17.27 31.26 3.46
CA GLY A 54 17.54 32.64 3.87
C GLY A 54 17.13 33.64 2.79
N SER A 55 18.08 34.45 2.33
CA SER A 55 17.89 35.44 1.24
C SER A 55 18.18 34.88 -0.16
N SER A 56 18.72 33.66 -0.27
CA SER A 56 19.11 33.07 -1.54
C SER A 56 18.02 32.16 -2.09
N THR A 57 17.72 32.28 -3.38
CA THR A 57 16.73 31.45 -4.09
C THR A 57 17.41 30.70 -5.23
N SER A 58 17.13 29.40 -5.38
CA SER A 58 17.65 28.59 -6.47
C SER A 58 17.08 29.03 -7.82
N THR A 59 17.70 28.55 -8.90
CA THR A 59 17.06 28.58 -10.21
C THR A 59 15.76 27.78 -10.17
N ARG A 60 14.80 28.20 -10.98
CA ARG A 60 13.55 27.46 -11.18
C ARG A 60 13.84 26.18 -11.95
N PHE A 61 13.12 25.12 -11.61
CA PHE A 61 13.16 23.86 -12.33
C PHE A 61 11.78 23.21 -12.33
N THR A 62 11.54 22.37 -13.34
CA THR A 62 10.30 21.61 -13.49
C THR A 62 10.48 20.23 -12.86
N PRO A 63 9.71 19.83 -11.84
CA PRO A 63 9.76 18.49 -11.29
C PRO A 63 9.23 17.46 -12.30
N GLU A 64 9.98 16.37 -12.49
CA GLU A 64 9.57 15.24 -13.33
C GLU A 64 8.68 14.24 -12.57
N ALA A 65 8.63 14.35 -11.24
CA ALA A 65 7.85 13.50 -10.36
C ALA A 65 7.32 14.28 -9.17
N GLY A 66 6.28 13.72 -8.57
CA GLY A 66 5.71 14.17 -7.31
C GLY A 66 4.66 15.28 -7.41
N VAL A 67 3.84 15.39 -6.36
CA VAL A 67 2.73 16.36 -6.27
C VAL A 67 3.07 17.43 -5.23
N PRO A 68 2.51 18.64 -5.32
CA PRO A 68 2.79 19.67 -4.35
C PRO A 68 2.19 19.29 -2.99
N GLN A 69 3.04 19.19 -1.97
CA GLN A 69 2.61 18.88 -0.62
C GLN A 69 1.72 20.00 -0.06
N GLY A 70 0.69 19.64 0.71
CA GLY A 70 -0.24 20.59 1.32
C GLY A 70 -1.51 20.91 0.52
N SER A 71 -1.69 20.33 -0.67
CA SER A 71 -2.96 20.39 -1.41
C SER A 71 -3.86 19.20 -1.11
N ALA A 72 -5.17 19.43 -0.97
CA ALA A 72 -6.15 18.36 -0.88
C ALA A 72 -6.18 17.48 -2.14
N PHE A 73 -5.85 18.05 -3.31
CA PHE A 73 -5.75 17.29 -4.56
C PHE A 73 -4.61 16.28 -4.56
N SER A 74 -3.53 16.55 -3.84
CA SER A 74 -2.39 15.64 -3.73
C SER A 74 -2.79 14.31 -3.09
N ASN A 75 -3.63 14.36 -2.05
CA ASN A 75 -4.16 13.16 -1.40
C ASN A 75 -5.08 12.37 -2.34
N LEU A 76 -5.97 13.06 -3.07
CA LEU A 76 -6.85 12.43 -4.06
C LEU A 76 -6.06 11.75 -5.18
N LEU A 77 -5.08 12.45 -5.73
CA LEU A 77 -4.20 11.95 -6.79
C LEU A 77 -3.40 10.75 -6.33
N PHE A 78 -2.92 10.76 -5.09
CA PHE A 78 -2.27 9.59 -4.50
C PHE A 78 -3.24 8.42 -4.44
N LEU A 79 -4.43 8.55 -3.85
CA LEU A 79 -5.41 7.45 -3.81
C LEU A 79 -5.75 6.88 -5.20
N ILE A 80 -5.88 7.74 -6.21
CA ILE A 80 -6.07 7.33 -7.60
C ILE A 80 -4.85 6.54 -8.12
N TYR A 81 -3.64 7.03 -7.85
CA TYR A 81 -2.38 6.41 -8.27
C TYR A 81 -2.19 4.99 -7.74
N ILE A 82 -2.47 4.78 -6.44
CA ILE A 82 -2.27 3.48 -5.78
C ILE A 82 -3.46 2.52 -5.96
N SER A 83 -4.59 2.96 -6.54
CA SER A 83 -5.85 2.19 -6.56
C SER A 83 -5.75 0.77 -7.17
N ASP A 84 -4.89 0.55 -8.16
CA ASP A 84 -4.70 -0.78 -8.76
C ASP A 84 -3.94 -1.76 -7.88
N ILE A 85 -3.05 -1.26 -7.03
CA ILE A 85 -2.28 -2.09 -6.09
C ILE A 85 -3.23 -2.81 -5.11
N TYR A 86 -4.46 -2.30 -4.96
CA TYR A 86 -5.41 -2.73 -3.93
C TYR A 86 -6.44 -3.75 -4.39
N TYR A 87 -6.58 -4.05 -5.68
CA TYR A 87 -7.48 -5.11 -6.11
C TYR A 87 -6.75 -6.47 -6.09
N PRO A 88 -7.20 -7.47 -5.28
CA PRO A 88 -6.61 -8.80 -5.31
C PRO A 88 -6.88 -9.42 -6.67
N PRO A 89 -5.87 -9.71 -7.51
CA PRO A 89 -6.15 -10.02 -8.90
C PRO A 89 -6.79 -11.40 -9.13
N ARG A 90 -7.03 -12.22 -8.08
CA ARG A 90 -7.56 -13.58 -8.23
C ARG A 90 -8.51 -14.08 -7.13
N GLY A 91 -9.02 -13.23 -6.24
CA GLY A 91 -10.04 -13.60 -5.24
C GLY A 91 -9.65 -14.66 -4.20
N GLU A 92 -8.39 -15.10 -4.15
CA GLU A 92 -7.93 -16.12 -3.18
C GLU A 92 -7.75 -15.56 -1.75
N GLY A 93 -7.59 -14.24 -1.65
CA GLY A 93 -7.44 -13.47 -0.43
C GLY A 93 -8.42 -12.30 -0.40
N GLN A 94 -8.55 -11.70 0.76
CA GLN A 94 -9.36 -10.52 0.98
C GLN A 94 -8.42 -9.33 1.23
N VAL A 95 -8.88 -8.15 0.85
CA VAL A 95 -8.16 -6.89 1.00
C VAL A 95 -9.01 -5.90 1.77
N SER A 96 -8.37 -5.05 2.53
CA SER A 96 -8.98 -3.87 3.10
C SER A 96 -7.95 -2.77 3.16
N GLN A 97 -8.40 -1.55 2.87
CA GLN A 97 -7.55 -0.38 2.76
C GLN A 97 -8.10 0.70 3.68
N PHE A 98 -7.19 1.39 4.36
CA PHE A 98 -7.48 2.66 5.00
C PHE A 98 -6.33 3.63 4.74
N ALA A 99 -6.58 4.64 3.90
CA ALA A 99 -5.56 5.58 3.42
C ALA A 99 -4.33 4.83 2.83
N ASP A 100 -3.19 4.89 3.50
CA ASP A 100 -1.92 4.26 3.13
C ASP A 100 -1.67 2.90 3.77
N ASP A 101 -2.50 2.51 4.74
CA ASP A 101 -2.45 1.20 5.38
C ASP A 101 -3.24 0.19 4.54
N LEU A 102 -2.58 -0.92 4.26
CA LEU A 102 -3.11 -2.00 3.44
C LEU A 102 -3.08 -3.30 4.22
N CYS A 103 -4.21 -3.99 4.25
CA CYS A 103 -4.33 -5.29 4.90
C CYS A 103 -4.79 -6.33 3.89
N TYR A 104 -3.99 -7.38 3.72
CA TYR A 104 -4.38 -8.59 3.01
C TYR A 104 -4.52 -9.73 4.00
N TRP A 105 -5.57 -10.53 3.87
CA TRP A 105 -5.72 -11.72 4.69
C TRP A 105 -6.25 -12.91 3.89
N ALA A 106 -5.85 -14.09 4.35
CA ALA A 106 -6.31 -15.37 3.82
C ALA A 106 -6.72 -16.27 4.98
N SER A 107 -7.79 -17.03 4.76
CA SER A 107 -8.33 -17.95 5.77
C SER A 107 -8.38 -19.37 5.24
N SER A 108 -8.08 -20.34 6.12
CA SER A 108 -8.04 -21.76 5.78
C SER A 108 -8.16 -22.61 7.05
N LYS A 109 -8.53 -23.88 6.91
CA LYS A 109 -8.36 -24.87 7.99
C LYS A 109 -6.90 -25.27 8.19
N ASN A 110 -6.10 -25.19 7.12
CA ASN A 110 -4.68 -25.49 7.11
C ASN A 110 -3.86 -24.18 7.01
N PRO A 111 -3.00 -23.85 7.98
CA PRO A 111 -2.18 -22.63 8.00
C PRO A 111 -1.21 -22.53 6.82
N LEU A 112 -0.60 -23.64 6.39
CA LEU A 112 0.29 -23.67 5.22
C LEU A 112 -0.46 -23.31 3.94
N TYR A 113 -1.71 -23.75 3.80
CA TYR A 113 -2.54 -23.38 2.65
C TYR A 113 -2.96 -21.90 2.68
N ALA A 114 -3.28 -21.34 3.86
CA ALA A 114 -3.49 -19.90 3.99
C ALA A 114 -2.21 -19.12 3.64
N GLY A 115 -1.05 -19.59 4.09
CA GLY A 115 0.26 -19.02 3.75
C GLY A 115 0.53 -19.02 2.25
N LYS A 116 0.24 -20.12 1.55
CA LYS A 116 0.39 -20.21 0.09
C LYS A 116 -0.50 -19.20 -0.64
N LYS A 117 -1.77 -19.09 -0.25
CA LYS A 117 -2.70 -18.08 -0.80
C LYS A 117 -2.15 -16.67 -0.61
N LEU A 118 -1.70 -16.38 0.60
CA LEU A 118 -1.20 -15.07 0.94
C LEU A 118 0.12 -14.74 0.22
N GLN A 119 1.02 -15.72 0.04
CA GLN A 119 2.24 -15.54 -0.75
C GLN A 119 1.94 -15.22 -2.22
N ARG A 120 0.91 -15.84 -2.81
CA ARG A 120 0.47 -15.49 -4.18
C ARG A 120 0.00 -14.05 -4.24
N SER A 121 -0.83 -13.62 -3.29
CA SER A 121 -1.26 -12.22 -3.19
C SER A 121 -0.07 -11.27 -3.04
N ILE A 122 0.91 -11.57 -2.17
CA ILE A 122 2.14 -10.77 -2.03
C ILE A 122 2.88 -10.63 -3.37
N ASN A 123 3.04 -11.73 -4.10
CA ASN A 123 3.74 -11.71 -5.39
C ASN A 123 3.01 -10.82 -6.40
N GLU A 124 1.68 -10.94 -6.47
CA GLU A 124 0.85 -10.13 -7.36
C GLU A 124 0.88 -8.64 -7.00
N ILE A 125 0.75 -8.30 -5.72
CA ILE A 125 0.86 -6.92 -5.23
C ILE A 125 2.25 -6.36 -5.54
N LYS A 126 3.31 -7.16 -5.40
CA LYS A 126 4.68 -6.76 -5.77
C LYS A 126 4.77 -6.43 -7.26
N GLU A 127 4.20 -7.24 -8.14
CA GLU A 127 4.23 -6.96 -9.58
C GLU A 127 3.46 -5.68 -9.93
N LEU A 128 2.28 -5.48 -9.32
CA LEU A 128 1.49 -4.25 -9.47
C LEU A 128 2.25 -3.03 -8.93
N ALA A 129 2.85 -3.14 -7.74
CA ALA A 129 3.66 -2.09 -7.15
C ALA A 129 4.84 -1.72 -8.06
N ASN A 130 5.55 -2.70 -8.60
CA ASN A 130 6.65 -2.45 -9.54
C ASN A 130 6.17 -1.76 -10.83
N MET A 131 5.03 -2.17 -11.39
CA MET A 131 4.41 -1.55 -12.56
C MET A 131 4.11 -0.07 -12.30
N TRP A 132 3.58 0.23 -11.13
CA TRP A 132 3.28 1.60 -10.68
C TRP A 132 4.48 2.33 -10.10
N ARG A 133 5.72 1.85 -10.28
CA ARG A 133 6.93 2.45 -9.70
C ARG A 133 6.76 2.76 -8.21
N VAL A 134 6.25 1.77 -7.51
CA VAL A 134 6.05 1.73 -6.07
C VAL A 134 6.84 0.59 -5.44
N LYS A 135 7.58 0.89 -4.38
CA LYS A 135 8.32 -0.03 -3.54
C LYS A 135 7.62 -0.22 -2.19
N ILE A 136 7.29 -1.47 -1.89
CA ILE A 136 6.77 -1.85 -0.57
C ILE A 136 7.94 -2.01 0.39
N ASN A 137 7.82 -1.52 1.62
CA ASN A 137 8.86 -1.64 2.63
C ASN A 137 8.72 -2.96 3.42
N PRO A 138 9.62 -3.95 3.27
CA PRO A 138 9.50 -5.23 3.97
C PRO A 138 9.65 -5.08 5.49
N SER A 139 10.53 -4.19 5.95
CA SER A 139 10.79 -3.96 7.38
C SER A 139 9.58 -3.38 8.12
N LYS A 140 8.71 -2.65 7.41
CA LYS A 140 7.45 -2.10 7.97
C LYS A 140 6.23 -3.00 7.71
N THR A 141 6.41 -4.06 6.92
CA THR A 141 5.37 -5.04 6.63
C THR A 141 5.35 -6.10 7.73
N GLN A 142 4.15 -6.35 8.27
CA GLN A 142 3.94 -7.30 9.36
C GLN A 142 3.03 -8.44 8.90
N CYS A 143 3.39 -9.66 9.26
CA CYS A 143 2.56 -10.84 9.12
C CYS A 143 2.08 -11.30 10.50
N VAL A 144 0.79 -11.53 10.64
CA VAL A 144 0.16 -12.01 11.86
C VAL A 144 -0.65 -13.27 11.57
N LEU A 145 -0.34 -14.35 12.28
CA LEU A 145 -1.13 -15.58 12.28
C LEU A 145 -2.11 -15.56 13.46
N PHE A 146 -3.41 -15.64 13.14
CA PHE A 146 -4.50 -15.80 14.09
C PHE A 146 -5.06 -17.22 14.04
N SER A 147 -5.23 -17.83 15.20
CA SER A 147 -5.86 -19.16 15.34
C SER A 147 -6.80 -19.18 16.55
N LYS A 148 -7.92 -19.91 16.44
CA LYS A 148 -8.84 -20.15 17.58
C LYS A 148 -8.23 -21.07 18.64
N HIS A 149 -7.32 -21.95 18.22
CA HIS A 149 -6.57 -22.82 19.12
C HIS A 149 -5.12 -22.35 19.10
N PRO A 150 -4.48 -22.06 20.26
CA PRO A 150 -3.04 -21.87 20.32
C PRO A 150 -2.40 -23.06 19.61
N CYS A 151 -1.73 -22.83 18.48
CA CYS A 151 -1.34 -23.88 17.55
C CYS A 151 -0.65 -25.03 18.31
N LYS A 152 -1.17 -26.26 18.21
CA LYS A 152 -0.54 -27.46 18.79
C LYS A 152 0.88 -27.71 18.24
N ASN A 153 1.20 -27.10 17.09
CA ASN A 153 2.51 -27.13 16.45
C ASN A 153 3.13 -25.73 16.43
N LYS A 154 3.99 -25.41 17.40
CA LYS A 154 4.82 -24.18 17.40
C LYS A 154 5.81 -24.12 16.21
N ASN A 155 5.98 -25.22 15.47
CA ASN A 155 6.99 -25.39 14.43
C ASN A 155 6.46 -25.18 12.99
N GLU A 156 5.18 -24.91 12.79
CA GLU A 156 4.65 -24.57 11.46
C GLU A 156 4.86 -23.06 11.19
N THR A 157 6.11 -22.70 10.92
CA THR A 157 6.48 -21.34 10.51
C THR A 157 6.00 -21.08 9.08
N ILE A 158 5.13 -20.10 8.91
CA ILE A 158 4.66 -19.68 7.59
C ILE A 158 5.72 -18.73 7.02
N ASN A 159 6.52 -19.27 6.10
CA ASN A 159 7.64 -18.56 5.50
C ASN A 159 7.17 -17.72 4.31
N LEU A 160 6.69 -16.52 4.60
CA LEU A 160 6.37 -15.53 3.59
C LEU A 160 7.62 -14.74 3.19
N LYS A 161 7.70 -14.36 1.91
CA LYS A 161 8.80 -13.60 1.33
C LYS A 161 8.28 -12.39 0.57
N LEU A 162 8.86 -11.22 0.82
CA LEU A 162 8.64 -9.98 0.09
C LEU A 162 10.02 -9.44 -0.34
N TYR A 163 10.26 -9.34 -1.65
CA TYR A 163 11.58 -9.01 -2.22
C TYR A 163 12.74 -9.89 -1.72
N GLY A 164 12.47 -11.16 -1.39
CA GLY A 164 13.47 -12.08 -0.83
C GLY A 164 13.70 -11.94 0.67
N GLU A 165 13.16 -10.89 1.30
CA GLU A 165 13.18 -10.68 2.75
C GLU A 165 11.95 -11.30 3.41
N HIS A 166 12.08 -11.66 4.68
CA HIS A 166 10.99 -12.16 5.50
C HIS A 166 10.33 -11.01 6.26
N PRO A 167 9.02 -10.73 6.04
CA PRO A 167 8.29 -9.77 6.86
C PRO A 167 8.33 -10.17 8.34
N GLN A 168 8.26 -9.20 9.24
CA GLN A 168 8.18 -9.51 10.67
C GLN A 168 6.94 -10.34 10.95
N SER A 169 7.10 -11.52 11.57
CA SER A 169 6.01 -12.46 11.81
C SER A 169 5.67 -12.57 13.29
N TYR A 170 4.38 -12.56 13.59
CA TYR A 170 3.84 -12.69 14.94
C TYR A 170 2.75 -13.77 14.97
N ILE A 171 2.71 -14.56 16.04
CA ILE A 171 1.60 -15.48 16.32
C ILE A 171 0.77 -14.85 17.43
N ARG A 172 -0.54 -14.69 17.20
CA ARG A 172 -1.46 -14.09 18.18
C ARG A 172 -2.73 -14.96 18.33
N PRO A 173 -3.21 -15.21 19.55
CA PRO A 173 -4.51 -15.85 19.74
C PRO A 173 -5.62 -14.91 19.26
N LEU A 174 -6.67 -15.48 18.63
CA LEU A 174 -7.74 -14.70 18.01
C LEU A 174 -8.49 -13.77 19.02
N PHE A 175 -8.43 -14.07 20.32
CA PHE A 175 -9.14 -13.33 21.38
C PHE A 175 -8.39 -12.08 21.88
N GLU A 176 -7.08 -11.95 21.66
CA GLU A 176 -6.28 -10.83 22.23
C GLU A 176 -6.17 -9.61 21.31
N TYR A 177 -6.58 -9.70 20.04
CA TYR A 177 -6.34 -8.62 19.08
C TYR A 177 -7.65 -8.03 18.56
N ALA A 178 -7.82 -6.73 18.78
CA ALA A 178 -8.68 -5.91 17.95
C ALA A 178 -8.07 -5.92 16.54
N MET A 179 -8.67 -6.67 15.62
CA MET A 179 -8.47 -6.41 14.19
C MET A 179 -8.63 -4.91 13.95
N PRO A 180 -7.89 -4.28 13.01
CA PRO A 180 -8.16 -2.89 12.68
C PRO A 180 -9.66 -2.73 12.45
N ALA A 181 -10.31 -1.77 13.11
CA ALA A 181 -11.76 -1.69 13.17
C ALA A 181 -12.44 -1.60 11.78
N TRP A 182 -11.67 -1.24 10.76
CA TRP A 182 -12.04 -1.16 9.35
C TRP A 182 -11.97 -2.52 8.59
N CYS A 183 -11.41 -3.58 9.18
CA CYS A 183 -11.28 -4.90 8.57
C CYS A 183 -12.46 -5.79 9.01
N ASN A 184 -13.51 -5.85 8.18
CA ASN A 184 -14.73 -6.58 8.50
C ASN A 184 -14.63 -8.04 8.02
N VAL A 185 -14.46 -9.00 8.94
CA VAL A 185 -14.21 -10.40 8.57
C VAL A 185 -14.95 -11.36 9.50
N GLY A 186 -15.91 -12.13 8.95
CA GLY A 186 -16.53 -13.28 9.62
C GLY A 186 -15.50 -14.32 10.11
N VAL A 187 -15.92 -15.36 10.85
CA VAL A 187 -15.01 -16.15 11.73
C VAL A 187 -14.63 -17.57 11.22
N PRO A 188 -13.66 -17.73 10.30
CA PRO A 188 -12.99 -19.01 10.01
C PRO A 188 -11.97 -19.43 11.11
N PRO A 189 -11.51 -20.70 11.10
CA PRO A 189 -10.72 -21.31 12.19
C PRO A 189 -9.25 -20.83 12.29
N VAL A 190 -8.61 -20.49 11.17
CA VAL A 190 -7.26 -19.89 11.11
C VAL A 190 -7.26 -18.77 10.08
N LYS A 191 -6.73 -17.59 10.44
CA LYS A 191 -6.56 -16.43 9.58
C LYS A 191 -5.10 -16.00 9.57
N LEU A 192 -4.50 -15.83 8.41
CA LEU A 192 -3.29 -15.01 8.30
C LEU A 192 -3.64 -13.64 7.79
N LEU A 193 -2.98 -12.65 8.38
CA LEU A 193 -3.06 -11.25 8.01
C LEU A 193 -1.66 -10.75 7.66
N ILE A 194 -1.54 -10.02 6.57
CA ILE A 194 -0.41 -9.16 6.30
C ILE A 194 -0.90 -7.74 6.30
N SER A 195 -0.34 -6.96 7.20
CA SER A 195 -0.47 -5.52 7.23
C SER A 195 0.77 -4.96 6.54
N VAL A 196 0.56 -4.46 5.33
CA VAL A 196 1.52 -3.64 4.62
C VAL A 196 1.28 -2.21 5.08
N ASN A 197 2.18 -1.72 5.92
CA ASN A 197 2.15 -0.32 6.32
C ASN A 197 3.18 0.44 5.50
N ASN A 198 2.76 1.56 4.93
CA ASN A 198 3.58 2.49 4.16
C ASN A 198 4.12 1.94 2.84
N VAL A 199 3.54 2.47 1.79
CA VAL A 199 3.93 2.29 0.39
C VAL A 199 4.84 3.47 0.01
N GLN A 200 6.05 3.22 -0.50
CA GLN A 200 6.96 4.27 -0.96
C GLN A 200 7.06 4.22 -2.48
N SER A 201 6.93 5.33 -3.21
CA SER A 201 7.29 5.36 -4.64
C SER A 201 8.81 5.28 -4.83
N PHE A 202 9.25 4.70 -5.95
CA PHE A 202 10.67 4.54 -6.30
C PHE A 202 11.36 5.89 -6.41
#